data_AF-A0A953MQ17-F1
#
_entry.id   AF-A0A953MQ17-F1
#
_cell.length_a   1.000
_cell.length_b   1.000
_cell.length_c   1.000
_cell.angle_alpha   90.00
_cell.angle_beta   90.00
_cell.angle_gamma   90.00
#
_symmetry.space_group_name_H-M   'P 1'
#
loop_
_entity.id
_entity.type
_entity.pdbx_description
1 polymer ?
#
loop_
_entity_poly.entity_id
_entity_poly.type
_entity_poly.pdbx_seq_one_letter_code
_entity_poly.pdbx_strand_id
1 'polypeptide(L)'
;MKDTDVKCMHTCKNSCAMLNEALRKEAAMVRFYEGVLDECNLPEVSGFIGELIDETRQAILRIIQKLNELHANSKSIDGIISSFDNTTGW
;
A
#
# COMPACT_ATOMS: atom_id res chain seq x y z
N MET A 1 -29.64 26.95 -2.23
CA MET A 1 -28.25 26.49 -1.98
C MET A 1 -28.23 25.75 -0.65
N LYS A 2 -28.21 24.42 -0.69
CA LYS A 2 -27.89 23.55 0.45
C LYS A 2 -27.26 22.29 -0.11
N ASP A 3 -26.16 21.90 0.53
CA ASP A 3 -25.55 20.58 0.52
C ASP A 3 -24.94 20.09 -0.80
N THR A 4 -23.77 20.65 -1.16
CA THR A 4 -22.68 19.79 -1.65
C THR A 4 -22.08 19.05 -0.46
N ASP A 5 -22.85 18.11 0.09
CA ASP A 5 -22.36 17.05 0.95
C ASP A 5 -21.49 16.16 0.05
N VAL A 6 -20.22 16.54 -0.07
CA VAL A 6 -19.22 15.74 -0.75
C VAL A 6 -19.14 14.44 0.05
N LYS A 7 -19.77 13.40 -0.51
CA LYS A 7 -19.76 11.99 -0.10
C LYS A 7 -18.34 11.38 -0.15
N CYS A 8 -17.35 12.06 0.44
CA CYS A 8 -16.00 11.56 0.70
C CYS A 8 -15.95 10.70 1.97
N MET A 9 -17.08 10.30 2.56
CA MET A 9 -17.12 9.87 3.96
C MET A 9 -17.23 8.37 4.25
N HIS A 10 -17.19 7.47 3.25
CA HIS A 10 -17.28 6.02 3.53
C HIS A 10 -16.26 5.08 2.86
N THR A 11 -15.39 5.54 1.95
CA THR A 11 -14.66 4.60 1.07
C THR A 11 -13.19 4.31 1.45
N CYS A 12 -12.50 5.17 2.21
CA CYS A 12 -11.02 5.02 2.37
C CYS A 12 -10.42 5.46 3.72
N LYS A 13 -11.20 5.65 4.79
CA LYS A 13 -10.66 6.17 6.07
C LYS A 13 -9.54 5.31 6.70
N ASN A 14 -9.35 4.06 6.25
CA ASN A 14 -8.26 3.16 6.68
C ASN A 14 -7.42 2.61 5.51
N SER A 15 -7.45 3.20 4.31
CA SER A 15 -6.77 2.61 3.16
C SER A 15 -5.26 2.47 3.32
N CYS A 16 -4.58 3.42 3.96
CA CYS A 16 -3.15 3.27 4.26
C CYS A 16 -2.88 2.16 5.29
N ALA A 17 -3.72 2.03 6.31
CA ALA A 17 -3.61 0.94 7.30
C ALA A 17 -3.84 -0.44 6.65
N MET A 18 -4.85 -0.54 5.78
CA MET A 18 -5.15 -1.76 5.03
C MET A 18 -4.05 -2.12 4.03
N LEU A 19 -3.46 -1.13 3.35
CA LEU A 19 -2.33 -1.35 2.44
C LEU A 19 -1.05 -1.73 3.19
N ASN A 20 -0.81 -1.17 4.39
CA ASN A 20 0.29 -1.61 5.25
C ASN A 20 0.09 -3.04 5.75
N GLU A 21 -1.14 -3.43 6.12
CA GLU A 21 -1.44 -4.81 6.49
C GLU A 21 -1.31 -5.76 5.30
N ALA A 22 -1.73 -5.35 4.09
CA ALA A 22 -1.49 -6.10 2.87
C ALA A 22 0.02 -6.30 2.64
N LEU A 23 0.81 -5.23 2.72
CA LEU A 23 2.28 -5.30 2.62
C LEU A 23 2.88 -6.30 3.61
N ARG A 24 2.42 -6.28 4.87
CA ARG A 24 2.88 -7.21 5.91
C ARG A 24 2.57 -8.66 5.55
N LYS A 25 1.37 -8.92 5.01
CA LYS A 25 0.95 -10.27 4.60
C LYS A 25 1.72 -10.76 3.39
N GLU A 26 1.92 -9.93 2.36
CA GLU A 26 2.72 -10.31 1.20
C GLU A 26 4.16 -10.63 1.60
N ALA A 27 4.78 -9.81 2.46
CA ALA A 27 6.13 -10.08 2.97
C ALA A 27 6.20 -11.38 3.80
N ALA A 28 5.14 -11.73 4.52
CA ALA A 28 5.06 -13.02 5.22
C ALA A 28 4.90 -14.20 4.25
N MET A 29 4.16 -14.00 3.16
CA MET A 29 3.98 -15.02 2.12
C MET A 29 5.29 -15.32 1.39
N VAL A 30 6.08 -14.30 1.06
CA VAL A 30 7.43 -14.50 0.49
C VAL A 30 8.29 -15.38 1.39
N ARG A 31 8.34 -15.08 2.70
CA ARG A 31 9.12 -15.89 3.65
C ARG A 31 8.60 -17.32 3.77
N PHE A 32 7.29 -17.51 3.66
CA PHE A 32 6.69 -18.84 3.66
C PHE A 32 7.12 -19.63 2.42
N TYR A 33 7.05 -19.05 1.23
CA TYR A 33 7.50 -19.70 0.00
C TYR A 33 9.01 -19.95 -0.04
N GLU A 34 9.82 -19.03 0.49
CA GLU A 34 11.26 -19.24 0.66
C GLU A 34 11.53 -20.48 1.54
N GLY A 35 10.81 -20.62 2.67
CA GLY A 35 10.91 -21.83 3.51
C GLY A 35 10.47 -23.12 2.81
N VAL A 36 9.45 -23.08 1.95
CA VAL A 36 9.05 -24.23 1.14
C VAL A 36 10.17 -24.60 0.14
N LEU A 37 10.81 -23.60 -0.46
CA LEU A 37 11.89 -23.80 -1.42
C LEU A 37 13.13 -24.42 -0.76
N ASP A 38 13.43 -24.03 0.48
CA ASP A 38 14.53 -24.60 1.27
C ASP A 38 14.33 -26.10 1.58
N GLU A 39 13.09 -26.57 1.66
CA GLU A 39 12.74 -27.97 1.93
C GLU A 39 12.49 -28.80 0.64
N CYS A 40 12.37 -28.15 -0.52
CA CYS A 40 11.93 -28.81 -1.75
C CYS A 40 13.08 -29.17 -2.70
N ASN A 41 13.29 -30.47 -2.92
CA ASN A 41 14.29 -30.98 -3.87
C ASN A 41 13.72 -31.33 -5.26
N LEU A 42 12.42 -31.13 -5.49
CA LEU A 42 11.77 -31.47 -6.76
C LEU A 42 11.84 -30.28 -7.72
N PRO A 43 12.57 -30.36 -8.86
CA PRO A 43 12.87 -29.19 -9.70
C PRO A 43 11.64 -28.45 -10.21
N GLU A 44 10.61 -29.19 -10.61
CA GLU A 44 9.33 -28.63 -11.10
C GLU A 44 8.65 -27.78 -10.02
N VAL A 45 8.59 -28.29 -8.79
CA VAL A 45 7.98 -27.59 -7.67
C VAL A 45 8.84 -26.40 -7.24
N SER A 46 10.17 -26.55 -7.17
CA SER A 46 11.05 -25.42 -6.84
C SER A 46 10.96 -24.29 -7.88
N GLY A 47 10.80 -24.63 -9.17
CA GLY A 47 10.59 -23.65 -10.23
C GLY A 47 9.28 -22.90 -10.05
N PHE A 48 8.18 -23.63 -9.84
CA PHE A 48 6.87 -23.04 -9.58
C PHE A 48 6.86 -22.15 -8.31
N ILE A 49 7.47 -22.60 -7.21
CA ILE A 49 7.58 -21.79 -5.98
C ILE A 49 8.43 -20.53 -6.21
N GLY A 50 9.49 -20.63 -7.01
CA GLY A 50 10.31 -19.48 -7.43
C GLY A 50 9.48 -18.43 -8.17
N GLU A 51 8.64 -18.85 -9.11
CA GLU A 51 7.72 -17.96 -9.84
C GLU A 51 6.73 -17.26 -8.88
N LEU A 52 6.15 -17.99 -7.92
CA LEU A 52 5.26 -17.40 -6.91
C LEU A 52 5.98 -16.35 -6.04
N ILE A 53 7.24 -16.59 -5.66
CA ILE A 53 8.05 -15.61 -4.92
C ILE A 53 8.20 -14.32 -5.72
N ASP A 54 8.53 -14.42 -7.01
CA ASP A 54 8.73 -13.27 -7.88
C ASP A 54 7.44 -12.48 -8.10
N GLU A 55 6.32 -13.16 -8.34
CA GLU A 55 4.99 -12.52 -8.43
C GLU A 55 4.62 -11.79 -7.14
N THR A 56 4.84 -12.42 -5.99
CA THR A 56 4.56 -11.82 -4.68
C THR A 56 5.44 -10.60 -4.42
N ARG A 57 6.72 -10.65 -4.80
CA ARG A 57 7.64 -9.50 -4.72
C ARG A 57 7.18 -8.33 -5.62
N GLN A 58 6.64 -8.62 -6.80
CA GLN A 58 6.04 -7.58 -7.64
C GLN A 58 4.80 -6.94 -7.00
N ALA A 59 3.95 -7.74 -6.33
CA ALA A 59 2.80 -7.22 -5.59
C ALA A 59 3.24 -6.28 -4.46
N ILE A 60 4.28 -6.65 -3.69
CA ILE A 60 4.90 -5.80 -2.66
C ILE A 60 5.31 -4.44 -3.24
N LEU A 61 6.02 -4.42 -4.37
CA LEU A 61 6.47 -3.19 -5.00
C LEU A 61 5.29 -2.28 -5.41
N ARG A 62 4.22 -2.87 -5.97
CA ARG A 62 3.00 -2.13 -6.34
C ARG A 62 2.30 -1.53 -5.12
N ILE A 63 2.24 -2.26 -3.99
CA ILE A 63 1.67 -1.75 -2.75
C ILE A 63 2.49 -0.58 -2.20
N ILE A 64 3.83 -0.69 -2.21
CA ILE A 64 4.74 0.38 -1.77
C ILE A 64 4.57 1.63 -2.64
N GLN A 65 4.53 1.46 -3.96
CA GLN A 65 4.27 2.57 -4.89
C GLN A 65 2.95 3.27 -4.56
N LYS A 66 1.88 2.49 -4.32
CA LYS A 66 0.58 3.08 -3.98
C LYS A 66 0.58 3.82 -2.64
N LEU A 67 1.25 3.27 -1.62
CA LEU A 67 1.43 3.93 -0.33
C LEU A 67 2.18 5.27 -0.50
N ASN A 68 3.23 5.30 -1.33
CA ASN A 68 3.98 6.52 -1.61
C ASN A 68 3.12 7.59 -2.31
N GLU A 69 2.29 7.20 -3.29
CA GLU A 69 1.33 8.10 -3.94
C GLU A 69 0.35 8.71 -2.91
N LEU A 70 -0.21 7.89 -2.02
CA LEU A 70 -1.14 8.34 -1.00
C LEU A 70 -0.49 9.33 -0.02
N HIS A 71 0.76 9.07 0.39
CA HIS A 71 1.52 9.99 1.25
C HIS A 71 1.90 11.30 0.54
N ALA A 72 2.23 11.25 -0.75
CA ALA A 72 2.50 12.47 -1.52
C ALA A 72 1.24 13.34 -1.66
N ASN A 73 0.09 12.71 -1.90
CA ASN A 73 -1.21 13.39 -1.98
C ASN A 73 -1.67 13.98 -0.65
N SER A 74 -1.37 13.34 0.50
CA SER A 74 -1.71 13.93 1.80
C SER A 74 -0.84 15.16 2.10
N LYS A 75 0.47 15.10 1.80
CA LYS A 75 1.40 16.22 2.01
C LYS A 75 1.07 17.43 1.15
N SER A 76 0.60 17.24 -0.09
CA SER A 76 0.21 18.35 -0.96
C SER A 76 -1.05 19.07 -0.44
N ILE A 77 -2.00 18.33 0.13
CA ILE A 77 -3.21 18.89 0.74
C ILE A 77 -2.87 19.69 2.01
N ASP A 78 -2.02 19.16 2.90
CA ASP A 78 -1.60 19.88 4.12
C ASP A 78 -0.83 21.18 3.81
N GLY A 79 -0.04 21.18 2.72
CA GLY A 79 0.65 22.39 2.24
C GLY A 79 -0.28 23.50 1.74
N ILE A 80 -1.42 23.14 1.16
CA ILE A 80 -2.45 24.10 0.74
C ILE A 80 -3.18 24.66 1.96
N ILE A 81 -3.56 23.82 2.92
CA ILE A 81 -4.30 24.26 4.12
C ILE A 81 -3.45 25.21 4.98
N SER A 82 -2.17 24.88 5.17
CA SER A 82 -1.23 25.75 5.92
C SER A 82 -0.96 27.11 5.26
N SER A 83 -1.15 27.23 3.94
CA SER A 83 -0.99 28.51 3.24
C SER A 83 -2.25 29.39 3.27
N PHE A 84 -3.42 28.85 3.62
CA PHE A 84 -4.64 29.64 3.83
C PHE A 84 -4.75 30.23 5.25
N ASP A 85 -4.19 29.57 6.28
CA ASP A 85 -4.23 30.05 7.68
C ASP A 85 -3.39 31.32 7.96
N ASN A 86 -2.55 31.75 7.01
CA ASN A 86 -1.74 32.96 7.14
C ASN A 86 -2.42 34.23 6.61
N THR A 87 -3.73 34.19 6.29
CA THR A 87 -4.48 35.36 5.78
C THR A 87 -5.49 35.98 6.73
N THR A 88 -5.65 35.47 7.96
CA THR A 88 -6.42 36.15 9.02
C THR A 88 -5.48 36.68 10.09
N GLY A 89 -4.63 37.62 9.68
CA GLY A 89 -3.94 38.53 10.59
C GLY A 89 -4.68 39.85 10.65
N TRP A 90 -5.82 39.90 11.34
CA TRP A 90 -6.47 41.10 11.91
C TRP A 90 -7.37 40.68 13.08
#